data_AF-A0A0L7LB59-F1
#
_entry.id   AF-A0A0L7LB59-F1
#
_cell.length_a   1.000
_cell.length_b   1.000
_cell.length_c   1.000
_cell.angle_alpha   90.00
_cell.angle_beta   90.00
_cell.angle_gamma   90.00
#
_symmetry.space_group_name_H-M   'P 1'
#
loop_
_entity.id
_entity.type
_entity.pdbx_description
1 polymer ?
#
loop_
_entity_poly.entity_id
_entity_poly.type
_entity_poly.pdbx_seq_one_letter_code
_entity_poly.pdbx_strand_id
1 'polypeptide(L)' 'MGTPDVRVDTRLNKYLWSKGIRNVPFRVRVRLSRRRNDDEDSANKLFTLVSYVPVASLKGLQTENVDASQE' A
#
# COMPACT_ATOMS: atom_id res chain seq x y z
N MET A 1 8.96 -7.82 3.51
CA MET A 1 7.79 -8.33 2.77
C MET A 1 8.13 -9.52 1.88
N GLY A 2 9.11 -9.43 0.98
CA GLY A 2 9.69 -10.61 0.30
C GLY A 2 8.73 -11.41 -0.60
N THR A 3 7.56 -10.86 -0.93
CA THR A 3 6.63 -11.46 -1.89
C THR A 3 6.90 -10.91 -3.29
N PRO A 4 6.93 -11.77 -4.33
CA PRO A 4 7.06 -11.30 -5.71
C PRO A 4 5.77 -10.68 -6.25
N ASP A 5 4.59 -11.08 -5.73
CA ASP A 5 3.31 -10.44 -6.06
C ASP A 5 3.08 -9.22 -5.16
N VAL A 6 2.95 -8.04 -5.78
CA VAL A 6 2.68 -6.75 -5.13
C VAL A 6 1.49 -6.09 -5.83
N ARG A 7 0.39 -5.94 -5.11
CA ARG A 7 -0.86 -5.35 -5.60
C ARG A 7 -1.02 -3.95 -5.03
N VAL A 8 -1.28 -2.98 -5.90
CA VAL A 8 -1.47 -1.58 -5.52
C VAL A 8 -2.96 -1.28 -5.49
N ASP A 9 -3.46 -0.77 -4.35
CA ASP A 9 -4.85 -0.34 -4.25
C ASP A 9 -5.14 0.83 -5.19
N THR A 10 -6.33 0.81 -5.79
CA THR A 10 -6.82 1.85 -6.70
C THR A 10 -6.85 3.23 -6.05
N ARG A 11 -7.09 3.33 -4.72
CA ARG A 11 -7.08 4.61 -4.00
C ARG A 11 -5.69 5.21 -3.94
N LEU A 12 -4.66 4.38 -3.77
CA LEU A 12 -3.26 4.82 -3.81
C LEU A 12 -2.89 5.31 -5.21
N ASN A 13 -3.31 4.60 -6.25
CA ASN A 13 -3.10 5.04 -7.62
C ASN A 13 -3.78 6.41 -7.88
N LYS A 14 -5.04 6.58 -7.48
CA LYS A 14 -5.76 7.86 -7.62
C LYS A 14 -5.06 9.01 -6.89
N TYR A 15 -4.55 8.77 -5.67
CA TYR A 15 -3.82 9.78 -4.91
C TYR A 15 -2.49 10.15 -5.58
N LEU A 16 -1.75 9.17 -6.10
CA LEU A 16 -0.48 9.42 -6.78
C LEU A 16 -0.66 10.34 -8.00
N TRP A 17 -1.72 10.10 -8.77
CA TRP A 17 -2.04 10.87 -9.98
C TRP A 17 -2.92 12.10 -9.74
N SER A 18 -3.30 12.42 -8.49
CA SER A 18 -4.25 13.50 -8.20
C SER A 18 -3.73 14.89 -8.56
N LYS A 19 -2.41 15.05 -8.68
CA LYS A 19 -1.72 16.29 -9.09
C LYS A 19 -1.27 16.28 -10.56
N GLY A 20 -1.69 15.27 -11.32
CA GLY A 20 -1.29 15.06 -12.71
C GLY A 20 0.09 14.41 -12.87
N ILE A 21 0.49 14.17 -14.12
CA ILE A 21 1.69 13.37 -14.46
C ILE A 21 3.02 14.02 -14.07
N ARG A 22 3.08 15.36 -14.03
CA ARG A 22 4.33 16.10 -13.76
C ARG A 22 4.58 16.40 -12.29
N ASN A 23 3.52 16.50 -11.47
CA ASN A 23 3.60 17.05 -10.11
C ASN A 23 3.21 16.03 -9.03
N VAL A 24 3.76 14.81 -9.12
CA VAL A 24 3.48 13.70 -8.20
C VAL A 24 3.82 14.09 -6.75
N PRO A 25 3.05 13.66 -5.72
CA PRO A 25 3.39 13.94 -4.32
C PRO A 25 4.80 13.44 -3.94
N PHE A 26 5.60 14.29 -3.27
CA PHE A 26 6.97 13.95 -2.87
C PHE A 26 7.07 12.81 -1.86
N ARG A 27 6.07 12.68 -0.99
CA ARG A 27 6.02 11.65 0.07
C ARG A 27 4.58 11.19 0.23
N VAL A 28 4.41 9.88 0.40
CA VAL A 28 3.11 9.23 0.56
C VAL A 28 3.18 8.30 1.76
N ARG A 29 2.16 8.32 2.63
CA ARG A 29 2.02 7.34 3.70
C ARG A 29 1.25 6.13 3.14
N VAL A 30 1.86 4.97 3.22
CA VAL A 30 1.29 3.71 2.74
C VAL A 30 1.23 2.70 3.87
N ARG A 31 0.26 1.79 3.80
CA ARG A 31 0.18 0.59 4.62
C ARG A 31 0.44 -0.61 3.73
N LEU A 32 1.34 -1.49 4.17
CA LEU A 32 1.67 -2.74 3.48
C LEU A 32 1.09 -3.90 4.27
N SER A 33 0.18 -4.65 3.67
CA SER A 33 -0.43 -5.85 4.25
C SER A 33 0.02 -7.07 3.47
N ARG A 34 0.67 -8.04 4.13
CA ARG A 34 0.98 -9.34 3.52
C ARG A 34 -0.20 -10.28 3.76
N ARG A 35 -0.86 -10.72 2.69
CA ARG A 35 -2.05 -11.58 2.75
C ARG A 35 -1.82 -12.90 2.03
N ARG A 36 -2.60 -13.92 2.39
CA ARG A 36 -2.64 -15.19 1.65
C ARG A 36 -3.41 -15.00 0.36
N ASN A 37 -2.94 -15.65 -0.69
CA ASN A 37 -3.68 -15.72 -1.95
C ASN A 37 -4.62 -16.92 -1.89
N ASP A 38 -5.92 -16.68 -2.06
CA ASP A 38 -6.95 -17.72 -2.05
C ASP A 38 -7.19 -18.32 -3.45
N ASP A 39 -6.51 -17.79 -4.47
CA ASP A 39 -6.52 -18.30 -5.83
C ASP A 39 -5.55 -19.48 -5.97
N GLU A 40 -6.09 -20.69 -6.15
CA GLU A 40 -5.34 -21.95 -6.26
C GLU A 40 -4.42 -21.99 -7.49
N ASP A 41 -4.73 -21.25 -8.56
CA ASP A 41 -3.94 -21.20 -9.78
C ASP A 41 -2.75 -20.23 -9.68
N SER A 42 -2.63 -19.49 -8.57
CA SER A 42 -1.54 -18.55 -8.41
C SER A 42 -0.22 -19.23 -8.05
N ALA A 43 0.82 -18.93 -8.83
CA ALA A 43 2.19 -19.36 -8.52
C ALA A 43 2.70 -18.87 -7.15
N ASN A 44 2.08 -17.83 -6.58
CA ASN A 44 2.48 -17.22 -5.32
C ASN A 44 1.41 -17.39 -4.23
N LYS A 45 1.75 -18.11 -3.16
CA LYS A 45 0.89 -18.32 -1.97
C LYS A 45 0.59 -17.04 -1.17
N LEU A 46 1.41 -16.01 -1.33
CA LEU A 46 1.36 -14.77 -0.55
C LEU A 46 1.54 -13.58 -1.49
N PHE A 47 0.74 -12.53 -1.27
CA PHE A 47 0.88 -11.26 -1.96
C PHE A 47 0.97 -10.11 -0.95
N THR A 48 1.57 -9.00 -1.35
CA THR A 48 1.55 -7.76 -0.58
C THR A 48 0.56 -6.79 -1.19
N LEU A 49 -0.44 -6.36 -0.41
CA LEU A 49 -1.33 -5.27 -0.77
C LEU A 49 -0.78 -3.95 -0.24
N VAL A 50 -0.64 -2.96 -1.11
CA VAL A 50 -0.21 -1.60 -0.77
C VAL A 50 -1.42 -0.68 -0.82
N SER A 51 -1.78 -0.10 0.32
CA SER A 51 -2.92 0.80 0.46
C SER A 51 -2.48 2.22 0.87
N TYR A 52 -3.27 3.21 0.48
CA TYR A 52 -3.04 4.61 0.85
C TYR A 52 -3.58 4.91 2.24
N VAL A 53 -2.77 5.60 3.06
CA VAL A 53 -3.18 6.08 4.37
C VAL A 53 -3.26 7.61 4.34
N PRO A 54 -4.46 8.21 4.40
CA PRO A 54 -4.60 9.66 4.45
C PRO A 54 -4.06 10.19 5.79
N VAL A 55 -3.10 11.10 5.72
CA VAL A 55 -2.54 11.78 6.89
C VAL A 55 -2.47 13.28 6.64
N ALA A 56 -2.74 14.07 7.68
CA ALA A 56 -2.67 15.53 7.57
C ALA A 56 -1.23 16.06 7.49
N SER A 57 -0.28 15.38 8.16
CA SER A 57 1.14 15.72 8.15
C SER A 57 1.99 14.46 8.12
N LEU A 58 3.12 14.54 7.42
CA LEU A 58 4.12 13.47 7.32
C LEU A 58 5.32 13.69 8.26
N LYS A 59 5.34 14.79 9.01
CA LYS A 59 6.42 15.11 9.95
C LYS A 59 6.26 14.27 11.22
N GLY A 60 7.36 13.72 11.72
CA GLY A 60 7.39 12.95 12.98
C GLY A 60 6.80 11.54 12.91
N LEU A 61 6.22 11.13 11.78
CA LEU A 61 5.69 9.77 11.63
C LEU A 61 6.83 8.78 11.35
N GLN A 62 6.93 7.74 12.18
CA GLN A 62 7.84 6.62 12.00
C GLN A 62 7.15 5.43 11.35
N THR A 63 7.90 4.39 11.00
CA THR A 63 7.30 3.13 10.53
C THR A 63 6.75 2.39 11.73
N GLU A 64 5.47 2.02 11.67
CA GLU A 64 4.76 1.39 12.78
C GLU A 64 4.12 0.09 12.27
N ASN A 65 4.12 -0.92 13.15
CA ASN A 65 3.38 -2.15 12.91
C ASN A 65 1.91 -1.88 13.25
N VAL A 66 1.01 -2.27 12.35
CA VAL A 66 -0.43 -2.07 12.49
C VAL A 66 -1.10 -3.42 12.67
N ASP A 67 -2.02 -3.51 13.62
CA ASP A 67 -2.81 -4.73 13.85
C ASP A 67 -3.80 -4.98 12.71
N ALA A 68 -3.94 -6.25 12.33
CA ALA A 68 -4.80 -6.68 11.22
C ALA A 68 -6.31 -6.47 11.47
N SER A 69 -6.70 -6.12 12.71
CA SER A 69 -8.09 -5.82 13.09
C SER A 69 -8.55 -4.41 12.73
N GLN A 70 -7.64 -3.53 12.29
CA GLN A 70 -7.95 -2.15 11.88
C GLN A 70 -8.03 -1.96 10.36
N GLU A 71 -8.49 -3.00 9.64
CA GLU A 71 -8.81 -2.92 8.21
C GLU A 71 -10.23 -2.41 7.94
#